data_AF-A0A835EKL2-F1
#
_entry.id   AF-A0A835EKL2-F1
#
_cell.length_a   1.000
_cell.length_b   1.000
_cell.length_c   1.000
_cell.angle_alpha   90.00
_cell.angle_beta   90.00
_cell.angle_gamma   90.00
#
_symmetry.space_group_name_H-M   'P 1'
#
loop_
_entity.id
_entity.type
_entity.pdbx_description
1 polymer ?
#
loop_
_entity_poly.entity_id
_entity_poly.type
_entity_poly.pdbx_seq_one_letter_code
_entity_poly.pdbx_strand_id
1 'polypeptide(L)'
;MAAGARRRAWVVDVEKTLVDADASVEVSRWQRHSIYRVPACIKDLKPKAYKPQVLSLGPFHHGDPELVSMEERKCRALRHLLRRSKKPLEEFATAVEEVADELASA
;
A
#
# COMPACT_ATOMS: atom_id res chain seq x y z
N MET A 1 -36.83 -40.05 -5.40
CA MET A 1 -37.13 -38.72 -5.99
C MET A 1 -36.15 -37.72 -5.39
N ALA A 2 -35.02 -37.49 -6.05
CA ALA A 2 -33.94 -36.66 -5.51
C ALA A 2 -34.28 -35.18 -5.74
N ALA A 3 -34.46 -34.43 -4.66
CA ALA A 3 -34.60 -32.98 -4.70
C ALA A 3 -33.25 -32.37 -5.10
N GLY A 4 -33.11 -32.00 -6.37
CA GLY A 4 -31.95 -31.25 -6.86
C GLY A 4 -31.84 -29.93 -6.11
N ALA A 5 -30.78 -29.77 -5.32
CA ALA A 5 -30.48 -28.52 -4.62
C ALA A 5 -30.29 -27.41 -5.66
N ARG A 6 -31.23 -26.46 -5.70
CA ARG A 6 -31.19 -25.32 -6.62
C ARG A 6 -29.99 -24.44 -6.24
N ARG A 7 -28.92 -24.50 -7.03
CA ARG A 7 -27.69 -23.72 -6.81
C ARG A 7 -28.05 -22.22 -6.79
N ARG A 8 -27.56 -21.48 -5.78
CA ARG A 8 -27.87 -20.05 -5.64
C ARG A 8 -27.21 -19.28 -6.79
N ALA A 9 -27.97 -18.41 -7.47
CA ALA A 9 -27.50 -17.69 -8.65
C ALA A 9 -26.17 -16.94 -8.42
N TRP A 10 -26.04 -16.26 -7.28
CA TRP A 10 -24.80 -15.58 -6.91
C TRP A 10 -23.58 -16.51 -6.81
N VAL A 11 -23.78 -17.78 -6.46
CA VAL A 11 -22.68 -18.75 -6.39
C VAL A 11 -22.19 -19.11 -7.79
N VAL A 12 -23.12 -19.21 -8.76
CA VAL A 12 -22.78 -19.46 -10.17
C VAL A 12 -22.04 -18.25 -10.75
N ASP A 13 -22.47 -17.04 -10.42
CA ASP A 13 -21.81 -15.81 -10.86
C ASP A 13 -20.39 -15.69 -10.28
N VAL A 14 -20.21 -16.01 -8.99
CA VAL A 14 -18.88 -16.02 -8.35
C VAL A 14 -17.98 -17.09 -8.98
N GLU A 15 -18.48 -18.32 -9.17
CA GLU A 15 -17.69 -19.38 -9.79
C GLU A 15 -17.26 -19.03 -11.22
N LYS A 16 -18.16 -18.43 -12.00
CA LYS A 16 -17.82 -17.94 -13.35
C LYS A 16 -16.74 -16.88 -13.28
N THR A 17 -16.86 -15.93 -12.36
CA THR A 17 -15.86 -14.87 -12.15
C THR A 17 -14.49 -15.45 -11.75
N LEU A 18 -14.46 -16.52 -10.96
CA LEU A 18 -13.22 -17.20 -10.55
C LEU A 18 -12.58 -17.99 -11.70
N VAL A 19 -13.37 -18.56 -12.61
CA VAL A 19 -12.88 -19.25 -13.80
C VAL A 19 -12.37 -18.26 -14.86
N ASP A 20 -13.06 -17.13 -15.01
CA ASP A 20 -12.69 -16.06 -15.95
C ASP A 20 -11.53 -15.18 -15.42
N ALA A 21 -11.16 -15.32 -14.14
CA ALA A 21 -10.05 -14.58 -13.55
C ALA A 21 -8.70 -15.08 -14.08
N ASP A 22 -7.95 -14.17 -14.69
CA ASP A 22 -6.60 -14.46 -15.15
C ASP A 22 -5.64 -14.58 -13.96
N ALA A 23 -5.32 -15.83 -13.61
CA ALA A 23 -4.37 -16.15 -12.53
C ALA A 23 -2.99 -15.49 -12.74
N SER A 24 -2.59 -15.22 -13.98
CA SER A 24 -1.32 -14.54 -14.27
C SER A 24 -1.35 -13.06 -13.88
N VAL A 25 -2.51 -12.40 -14.02
CA VAL A 25 -2.74 -11.00 -13.59
C VAL A 25 -2.77 -10.91 -12.07
N GLU A 26 -3.42 -11.86 -11.39
CA GLU A 26 -3.37 -11.92 -9.93
C GLU A 26 -1.93 -12.13 -9.43
N VAL A 27 -1.23 -13.16 -9.92
CA VAL A 27 0.15 -13.44 -9.49
C VAL A 27 1.06 -12.22 -9.72
N SER A 28 0.91 -11.52 -10.84
CA SER A 28 1.67 -10.29 -11.11
C SER A 28 1.35 -9.15 -10.13
N ARG A 29 0.11 -9.03 -9.66
CA ARG A 29 -0.28 -8.07 -8.60
C ARG A 29 0.33 -8.43 -7.25
N TRP A 30 0.37 -9.71 -6.89
CA TRP A 30 0.98 -10.18 -5.63
C TRP A 30 2.52 -10.09 -5.61
N GLN A 31 3.16 -10.06 -6.78
CA GLN A 31 4.62 -9.87 -6.90
C GLN A 31 5.06 -8.40 -6.72
N ARG A 32 4.14 -7.44 -6.81
CA ARG A 32 4.44 -6.02 -6.58
C ARG A 32 4.46 -5.74 -5.09
N HIS A 33 5.57 -5.18 -4.63
CA HIS A 33 5.69 -4.75 -3.23
C HIS A 33 4.86 -3.49 -3.03
N SER A 34 3.68 -3.62 -2.42
CA SER A 34 2.77 -2.50 -2.13
C SER A 34 2.66 -2.23 -0.63
N ILE A 35 2.55 -0.95 -0.24
CA ILE A 35 2.19 -0.53 1.12
C ILE A 35 0.70 -0.21 1.12
N TYR A 36 -0.12 -1.13 1.62
CA TYR A 36 -1.58 -0.97 1.60
C TYR A 36 -2.08 0.00 2.67
N ARG A 37 -3.01 0.86 2.28
CA ARG A 37 -3.74 1.71 3.22
C ARG A 37 -4.82 0.89 3.93
N VAL A 38 -4.82 0.89 5.25
CA VAL A 38 -5.86 0.23 6.04
C VAL A 38 -7.22 0.91 5.79
N PRO A 39 -8.28 0.16 5.39
CA PRO A 39 -9.61 0.72 5.19
C PRO A 39 -10.14 1.45 6.43
N ALA A 40 -10.84 2.56 6.22
CA ALA A 40 -11.34 3.40 7.32
C ALA A 40 -12.21 2.61 8.30
N CYS A 41 -13.11 1.75 7.80
CA CYS A 41 -13.98 0.93 8.65
C CYS A 41 -13.21 0.04 9.65
N ILE A 42 -12.04 -0.47 9.28
CA ILE A 42 -11.19 -1.29 10.17
C ILE A 42 -10.33 -0.40 11.05
N LYS A 43 -9.76 0.66 10.47
CA LYS A 43 -8.90 1.61 11.18
C LYS A 43 -9.64 2.29 12.32
N ASP A 44 -10.88 2.69 12.10
CA ASP A 44 -11.68 3.46 13.04
C ASP A 44 -12.22 2.59 14.20
N LEU A 45 -12.34 1.27 13.99
CA LEU A 45 -12.65 0.31 15.07
C LEU A 45 -11.52 0.24 16.12
N LYS A 46 -10.26 0.36 15.70
CA LYS A 46 -9.10 0.35 16.61
C LYS A 46 -7.98 1.29 16.16
N PRO A 47 -8.15 2.62 16.29
CA PRO A 47 -7.23 3.61 15.72
C PRO A 47 -5.79 3.45 16.23
N LYS A 48 -5.61 3.14 17.52
CA LYS A 48 -4.29 2.98 18.15
C LYS A 48 -3.48 1.80 17.60
N ALA A 49 -4.11 0.81 16.97
CA ALA A 49 -3.41 -0.32 16.36
C ALA A 49 -2.80 0.01 15.00
N TYR A 50 -3.32 1.03 14.33
CA TYR A 50 -2.91 1.42 12.97
C TYR A 50 -2.24 2.80 12.92
N LYS A 51 -2.29 3.57 14.00
CA LYS A 51 -1.48 4.78 14.16
C LYS A 51 -0.05 4.38 14.56
N PRO A 52 1.00 4.82 13.84
CA PRO A 52 2.36 4.57 14.24
C PRO A 52 2.64 5.20 15.60
N GLN A 53 3.34 4.48 16.48
CA GLN A 53 3.69 4.97 17.82
C GLN A 53 5.18 5.30 17.95
N VAL A 54 6.03 4.62 17.17
CA VAL A 54 7.50 4.71 17.28
C VAL A 54 8.14 5.22 15.99
N LEU A 55 7.61 4.80 14.83
CA LEU A 55 8.19 5.13 13.54
C LEU A 55 7.07 5.33 12.51
N SER A 56 7.01 6.52 11.89
CA SER A 56 6.19 6.74 10.70
C SER A 56 7.05 6.65 9.45
N LEU A 57 6.59 5.87 8.47
CA LEU A 57 7.22 5.75 7.16
C LEU A 57 6.37 6.43 6.11
N GLY A 58 7.04 7.08 5.16
CA GLY A 58 6.37 7.72 4.02
C GLY A 58 5.49 8.93 4.40
N PRO A 59 4.62 9.37 3.46
CA PRO A 59 3.87 10.61 3.57
C PRO A 59 2.57 10.50 4.37
N PHE A 60 2.10 9.28 4.70
CA PHE A 60 0.76 9.06 5.28
C PHE A 60 0.52 9.72 6.64
N HIS A 61 1.58 10.04 7.36
CA HIS A 61 1.53 10.71 8.67
C HIS A 61 2.30 12.03 8.67
N HIS A 62 2.56 12.62 7.50
CA HIS A 62 3.24 13.89 7.41
C HIS A 62 2.39 14.99 8.07
N GLY A 63 3.01 15.79 8.93
CA GLY A 63 2.34 16.87 9.65
C GLY A 63 1.46 16.44 10.84
N ASP A 64 1.42 15.14 11.19
CA ASP A 64 0.75 14.70 12.42
C ASP A 64 1.50 15.26 13.64
N PRO A 65 0.87 16.08 14.49
CA PRO A 65 1.54 16.71 15.64
C PRO A 65 2.18 15.70 16.59
N GLU A 66 1.60 14.50 16.73
CA GLU A 66 2.13 13.45 17.59
C GLU A 66 3.37 12.76 16.99
N LEU A 67 3.62 12.93 15.69
CA LEU A 67 4.70 12.28 14.95
C LEU A 67 5.70 13.27 14.35
N VAL A 68 5.63 14.56 14.72
CA VAL A 68 6.54 15.60 14.18
C VAL A 68 8.02 15.26 14.36
N SER A 69 8.38 14.60 15.46
CA SER A 69 9.76 14.16 15.73
C SER A 69 10.29 13.16 14.67
N MET A 70 9.40 12.48 13.96
CA MET A 70 9.76 11.59 12.86
C MET A 70 10.16 12.35 11.61
N GLU A 71 9.63 13.54 11.36
CA GLU A 71 10.01 14.35 10.20
C GLU A 71 11.49 14.74 10.28
N GLU A 72 11.98 15.09 11.47
CA GLU A 72 13.41 15.31 11.69
C GLU A 72 14.26 14.06 11.41
N ARG A 73 13.76 12.87 11.81
CA ARG A 73 14.44 11.59 11.56
C ARG A 73 14.48 11.26 10.07
N LYS A 74 13.39 11.49 9.34
CA LYS A 74 13.32 11.35 7.88
C LYS A 74 14.34 12.26 7.20
N CYS A 75 14.39 13.54 7.59
CA CYS A 75 15.38 14.49 7.08
C CYS A 75 16.82 14.09 7.42
N ARG A 76 17.09 13.58 8.64
CA ARG A 76 18.42 13.06 9.02
C ARG A 76 18.84 11.87 8.15
N ALA A 77 17.92 10.94 7.88
CA ALA A 77 18.14 9.78 7.03
C ALA A 77 18.41 10.20 5.58
N LEU A 78 17.60 11.11 5.02
CA LEU A 78 17.81 11.66 3.69
C LEU A 78 19.19 12.31 3.56
N ARG A 79 19.60 13.14 4.54
CA ARG A 79 20.94 13.72 4.55
C ARG A 79 22.06 12.68 4.54
N HIS A 80 21.90 11.57 5.26
CA HIS A 80 22.89 10.49 5.24
C HIS A 80 22.93 9.78 3.89
N LEU A 81 21.76 9.53 3.29
CA LEU A 81 21.65 8.95 1.96
C LEU A 81 22.37 9.82 0.92
N LEU A 82 22.08 11.12 0.86
CA LEU A 82 22.70 12.07 -0.08
C LEU A 82 24.23 12.12 0.09
N ARG A 83 24.73 12.15 1.33
CA ARG A 83 26.18 12.14 1.60
C ARG A 83 26.85 10.85 1.13
N ARG A 84 26.19 9.70 1.35
CA ARG A 84 26.72 8.40 0.96
C ARG A 84 26.69 8.19 -0.55
N SER A 85 25.62 8.63 -1.22
CA SER A 85 25.45 8.48 -2.66
C SER A 85 26.30 9.45 -3.47
N LYS A 86 26.65 10.61 -2.89
CA LYS A 86 27.30 11.74 -3.59
C LYS A 86 26.47 12.25 -4.79
N LYS A 87 25.15 12.08 -4.72
CA LYS A 87 24.19 12.50 -5.75
C LYS A 87 23.35 13.68 -5.26
N PRO A 88 22.94 14.60 -6.16
CA PRO A 88 22.06 15.71 -5.80
C PRO A 88 20.66 15.21 -5.42
N LEU A 89 19.92 16.01 -4.64
CA LEU A 89 18.56 15.66 -4.21
C LEU A 89 17.62 15.52 -5.41
N GLU A 90 17.81 16.38 -6.41
CA GLU A 90 17.05 16.45 -7.64
C GLU A 90 17.05 15.11 -8.38
N GLU A 91 18.17 14.40 -8.41
CA GLU A 91 18.24 13.07 -9.06
C GLU A 91 17.34 12.04 -8.35
N PHE A 92 17.25 12.09 -7.03
CA PHE A 92 16.33 11.24 -6.28
C PHE A 92 14.87 11.65 -6.50
N ALA A 93 14.59 12.95 -6.55
CA ALA A 93 13.25 13.46 -6.78
C ALA A 93 12.74 13.03 -8.16
N THR A 94 13.54 13.25 -9.22
CA THR A 94 13.22 12.80 -10.57
C THR A 94 13.04 11.29 -10.64
N ALA A 95 13.93 10.50 -10.03
CA ALA A 95 13.80 9.04 -10.03
C ALA A 95 12.51 8.56 -9.32
N VAL A 96 12.07 9.26 -8.26
CA VAL A 96 10.80 8.95 -7.58
C VAL A 96 9.60 9.39 -8.41
N GLU A 97 9.67 10.55 -9.07
CA GLU A 97 8.62 11.05 -9.97
C GLU A 97 8.39 10.11 -11.16
N GLU A 98 9.46 9.58 -11.76
CA GLU A 98 9.39 8.62 -12.87
C GLU A 98 8.58 7.36 -12.53
N VAL A 99 8.63 6.93 -11.26
CA VAL A 99 7.89 5.76 -10.78
C VAL A 99 6.64 6.12 -9.97
N ALA A 100 6.33 7.40 -9.79
CA ALA A 100 5.27 7.84 -8.87
C ALA A 100 3.88 7.35 -9.32
N ASP A 101 3.57 7.47 -10.62
CA ASP A 101 2.29 7.01 -11.18
C ASP A 101 2.12 5.49 -11.06
N GLU A 102 3.22 4.75 -11.25
CA GLU A 102 3.27 3.31 -11.08
C GLU A 102 3.03 2.89 -9.62
N LEU A 103 3.59 3.64 -8.66
CA LEU A 103 3.40 3.40 -7.23
C LEU A 103 2.02 3.82 -6.73
N ALA A 104 1.40 4.83 -7.33
CA ALA A 104 0.08 5.33 -6.95
C ALA A 104 -1.07 4.46 -7.50
N SER A 105 -0.83 3.74 -8.59
CA SER A 105 -1.78 2.81 -9.22
C SER A 105 -1.71 1.37 -8.69
N ALA A 106 -0.75 1.09 -7.79
CA ALA A 106 -0.51 -0.22 -7.19
C ALA A 106 -1.25 -0.47 -5.86
#